data_AF-A0A2M7LIT1-F1
#
_entry.id   AF-A0A2M7LIT1-F1
#
_cell.length_a   1.000
_cell.length_b   1.000
_cell.length_c   1.000
_cell.angle_alpha   90.00
_cell.angle_beta   90.00
_cell.angle_gamma   90.00
#
_symmetry.space_group_name_H-M   'P 1'
#
loop_
_entity.id
_entity.type
_entity.pdbx_description
1 polymer ?
#
loop_
_entity_poly.entity_id
_entity_poly.type
_entity_poly.pdbx_seq_one_letter_code
_entity_poly.pdbx_strand_id
1 'polypeptide(L)'
;MEVTSDEYFCNINRCYNLSIENKDIVEFWLKAAKKDESVMKVLFANKKYADSLFYGHLVLEKTLKAVYVQKIQSSPPFIHDLLLLTRKSQLKVDEDVAKKPEIITC
;
A
#
# COMPACT_ATOMS: atom_id res chain seq x y z
N MET A 1 -5.17 11.36 -18.85
CA MET A 1 -3.72 11.38 -18.61
C MET A 1 -3.54 11.08 -17.12
N GLU A 2 -3.66 9.79 -16.78
CA GLU A 2 -3.52 9.32 -15.39
C GLU A 2 -2.04 9.07 -15.16
N VAL A 3 -1.37 10.05 -14.56
CA VAL A 3 -0.07 9.81 -13.96
C VAL A 3 -0.37 8.90 -12.76
N THR A 4 0.03 7.64 -12.87
CA THR A 4 -0.16 6.68 -11.76
C THR A 4 0.58 7.23 -10.54
N SER A 5 0.05 6.97 -9.34
CA SER A 5 0.72 7.36 -8.09
C SER A 5 2.17 6.87 -8.01
N ASP A 6 2.50 5.83 -8.79
CA ASP A 6 3.82 5.23 -8.95
C ASP A 6 4.79 6.14 -9.74
N GLU A 7 4.32 6.79 -10.82
CA GLU A 7 5.11 7.78 -11.56
C GLU A 7 5.37 9.04 -10.72
N TYR A 8 4.42 9.46 -9.88
CA TYR A 8 4.61 10.61 -9.00
C TYR A 8 5.74 10.40 -7.98
N PHE A 9 5.81 9.23 -7.33
CA PHE A 9 6.82 8.97 -6.29
C PHE A 9 8.23 8.81 -6.87
N CYS A 10 8.35 8.21 -8.06
CA CYS A 10 9.62 8.11 -8.78
C CYS A 10 10.08 9.48 -9.33
N ASN A 11 9.14 10.31 -9.82
CA ASN A 11 9.45 11.65 -10.33
C ASN A 11 9.81 12.66 -9.23
N ILE A 12 9.25 12.55 -8.03
CA ILE A 12 9.62 13.44 -6.90
C ILE A 12 11.10 13.25 -6.51
N ASN A 13 11.59 12.01 -6.47
CA ASN A 13 12.99 11.71 -6.13
C ASN A 13 13.97 12.22 -7.20
N ARG A 14 13.57 12.29 -8.47
CA ARG A 14 14.45 12.68 -9.58
C ARG A 14 14.49 14.19 -9.83
N CYS A 15 13.40 14.92 -9.53
CA CYS A 15 13.27 16.32 -9.92
C CYS A 15 13.61 17.35 -8.83
N TYR A 16 13.59 17.00 -7.53
CA TYR A 16 13.62 18.02 -6.47
C TYR A 16 14.72 17.90 -5.41
N ASN A 17 15.62 16.91 -5.45
CA ASN A 17 16.71 16.77 -4.46
C ASN A 17 16.24 16.97 -2.99
N LEU A 18 15.02 16.52 -2.65
CA LEU A 18 14.50 16.59 -1.28
C LEU A 18 15.00 15.37 -0.49
N SER A 19 15.64 15.61 0.65
CA SER A 19 15.84 14.59 1.68
C SER A 19 14.50 14.33 2.38
N ILE A 20 13.65 13.49 1.79
CA ILE A 20 12.38 13.11 2.40
C ILE A 20 12.70 12.22 3.61
N GLU A 21 12.28 12.62 4.80
CA GLU A 21 12.45 11.79 5.98
C GLU A 21 11.53 10.56 5.91
N ASN A 22 11.97 9.42 6.45
CA ASN A 22 11.15 8.20 6.49
C ASN A 22 9.78 8.43 7.15
N LYS A 23 9.70 9.37 8.09
CA LYS A 23 8.45 9.76 8.75
C LYS A 23 7.44 10.39 7.79
N ASP A 24 7.91 11.24 6.87
CA ASP A 24 7.05 11.90 5.87
C ASP A 24 6.51 10.87 4.87
N ILE A 25 7.33 9.90 4.50
CA ILE A 25 6.93 8.79 3.61
C ILE A 25 5.87 7.92 4.30
N VAL A 26 6.07 7.57 5.58
CA VAL A 26 5.09 6.82 6.37
C VAL A 26 3.77 7.58 6.45
N GLU A 27 3.82 8.88 6.76
CA GLU A 27 2.61 9.71 6.85
C GLU A 27 1.90 9.82 5.51
N PHE A 28 2.64 9.94 4.40
CA PHE A 28 2.08 9.93 3.05
C PHE A 28 1.28 8.65 2.77
N TRP A 29 1.87 7.48 3.02
CA TRP A 29 1.21 6.20 2.78
C TRP A 29 -0.02 6.01 3.68
N LEU A 30 0.04 6.44 4.94
CA LEU A 30 -1.10 6.40 5.86
C LEU A 30 -2.22 7.36 5.43
N LYS A 31 -1.89 8.58 4.96
CA LYS A 31 -2.89 9.52 4.42
C LYS A 31 -3.56 8.95 3.17
N ALA A 32 -2.77 8.35 2.27
CA ALA A 32 -3.30 7.70 1.07
C ALA A 32 -4.23 6.53 1.43
N ALA A 33 -3.82 5.67 2.37
CA ALA A 33 -4.66 4.56 2.86
C ALA A 33 -5.97 5.07 3.47
N LYS A 34 -5.92 6.12 4.29
CA LYS A 34 -7.12 6.70 4.93
C LYS A 34 -8.12 7.27 3.91
N LYS A 35 -7.61 7.85 2.82
CA LYS A 35 -8.47 8.31 1.71
C LYS A 35 -9.20 7.14 1.07
N ASP A 36 -8.51 6.05 0.75
CA ASP A 36 -9.13 4.88 0.15
C ASP A 36 -10.10 4.17 1.10
N GLU A 37 -9.78 4.16 2.41
CA GLU A 37 -10.67 3.61 3.44
C GLU A 37 -12.01 4.35 3.47
N SER A 38 -11.99 5.67 3.28
CA SER A 38 -13.22 6.47 3.20
C SER A 38 -14.09 6.06 2.00
N VAL A 39 -13.46 5.78 0.85
CA VAL A 39 -14.15 5.32 -0.37
C VAL A 39 -14.69 3.90 -0.17
N MET A 40 -13.88 3.00 0.40
CA MET A 40 -14.25 1.63 0.75
C MET A 40 -15.53 1.61 1.60
N LYS A 41 -15.61 2.47 2.63
CA LYS A 41 -16.77 2.57 3.53
C LYS A 41 -18.02 3.05 2.80
N VAL A 42 -17.90 4.03 1.91
CA VAL A 42 -19.02 4.50 1.08
C VAL A 42 -19.53 3.39 0.17
N LEU A 43 -18.63 2.66 -0.51
CA LEU A 43 -19.00 1.55 -1.39
C LEU A 43 -19.67 0.41 -0.62
N PHE A 44 -19.14 0.09 0.57
CA PHE A 44 -19.73 -0.92 1.45
C PHE A 44 -21.17 -0.55 1.86
N ALA A 45 -21.37 0.69 2.31
CA ALA A 45 -22.70 1.21 2.67
C ALA A 45 -23.69 1.18 1.50
N ASN A 46 -23.19 1.39 0.28
CA ASN A 46 -23.96 1.30 -0.96
C ASN A 46 -24.12 -0.14 -1.50
N LYS A 47 -23.74 -1.16 -0.72
CA LYS A 47 -23.82 -2.59 -1.09
C LYS A 47 -23.02 -2.95 -2.35
N LYS A 48 -22.02 -2.14 -2.70
CA LYS A 48 -21.07 -2.38 -3.79
C LYS A 48 -19.88 -3.18 -3.24
N TYR A 49 -20.12 -4.45 -2.92
CA TYR A 49 -19.18 -5.27 -2.16
C TYR A 49 -17.89 -5.59 -2.93
N ALA A 50 -17.98 -5.90 -4.23
CA ALA A 50 -16.79 -6.17 -5.05
C ALA A 50 -15.87 -4.94 -5.13
N ASP A 51 -16.46 -3.76 -5.39
CA ASP A 51 -15.72 -2.50 -5.45
C ASP A 51 -15.14 -2.14 -4.08
N SER A 52 -15.91 -2.32 -3.00
CA SER A 52 -15.43 -2.13 -1.63
C SER A 52 -14.24 -3.05 -1.32
N LEU A 53 -14.27 -4.31 -1.75
CA LEU A 53 -13.17 -5.24 -1.57
C LEU A 53 -11.91 -4.78 -2.32
N PHE A 54 -12.06 -4.27 -3.54
CA PHE A 54 -10.94 -3.69 -4.30
C PHE A 54 -10.29 -2.51 -3.55
N TYR A 55 -11.08 -1.58 -3.02
CA TYR A 55 -10.53 -0.50 -2.20
C TYR A 55 -9.94 -1.01 -0.88
N GLY A 56 -10.50 -2.06 -0.29
CA GLY A 56 -9.91 -2.74 0.88
C GLY A 56 -8.52 -3.29 0.59
N HIS A 57 -8.31 -3.88 -0.59
CA HIS A 57 -6.99 -4.30 -1.05
C HIS A 57 -6.00 -3.13 -1.13
N LEU A 58 -6.40 -1.99 -1.71
CA LEU A 58 -5.56 -0.79 -1.81
C LEU A 58 -5.18 -0.22 -0.42
N VAL A 59 -6.13 -0.21 0.52
CA VAL A 59 -5.86 0.21 1.91
C VAL A 59 -4.78 -0.68 2.52
N LEU A 60 -4.93 -2.00 2.41
CA LEU A 60 -3.95 -2.96 2.95
C LEU A 60 -2.57 -2.77 2.33
N GLU A 61 -2.49 -2.63 1.00
CA GLU A 61 -1.22 -2.43 0.29
C GLU A 61 -0.49 -1.16 0.78
N LYS A 62 -1.21 -0.04 0.89
CA LYS A 62 -0.65 1.25 1.32
C LYS A 62 -0.23 1.21 2.80
N THR A 63 -1.01 0.55 3.66
CA THR A 63 -0.63 0.35 5.06
C THR A 63 0.62 -0.52 5.18
N LEU A 64 0.75 -1.61 4.41
CA LEU A 64 1.97 -2.43 4.41
C LEU A 64 3.19 -1.65 3.91
N LYS A 65 3.04 -0.82 2.87
CA LYS A 65 4.11 0.08 2.40
C LYS A 65 4.56 1.05 3.49
N ALA A 66 3.63 1.60 4.27
CA ALA A 66 3.97 2.44 5.43
C ALA A 66 4.78 1.66 6.49
N VAL A 67 4.33 0.43 6.82
CA VAL A 67 5.03 -0.43 7.80
C VAL A 67 6.42 -0.83 7.30
N TYR A 68 6.57 -1.11 6.01
CA TYR A 68 7.85 -1.43 5.39
C TYR A 68 8.86 -0.29 5.58
N VAL A 69 8.46 0.94 5.24
CA VAL A 69 9.33 2.12 5.38
C VAL A 69 9.67 2.39 6.85
N GLN A 70 8.71 2.22 7.75
CA GLN A 70 8.95 2.38 9.19
C GLN A 70 10.00 1.41 9.72
N LYS A 71 9.97 0.14 9.28
CA LYS A 71 10.86 -0.90 9.81
C LYS A 71 12.21 -0.99 9.10
N ILE A 72 12.22 -0.82 7.79
CA ILE A 72 13.38 -1.13 6.94
C ILE A 72 14.10 0.15 6.49
N GLN A 73 13.49 1.32 6.72
CA GLN A 73 14.07 2.64 6.42
C GLN A 73 14.57 2.77 4.98
N SER A 74 13.97 2.00 4.07
CA SER A 74 14.29 1.96 2.65
C SER A 74 13.02 2.17 1.84
N SER A 75 13.18 2.64 0.60
CA SER A 75 12.10 2.77 -0.36
C SER A 75 11.31 1.45 -0.46
N PRO A 76 9.97 1.48 -0.35
CA PRO A 76 9.17 0.28 -0.42
C PRO A 76 9.29 -0.34 -1.81
N PRO A 77 9.42 -1.67 -1.91
CA PRO A 77 9.53 -2.34 -3.19
C PRO A 77 8.22 -2.14 -3.97
N PHE A 78 8.33 -1.78 -5.25
CA PHE A 78 7.21 -1.56 -6.18
C PHE A 78 6.60 -2.89 -6.60
N ILE A 79 5.90 -3.52 -5.65
CA ILE A 79 5.32 -4.85 -5.82
C ILE A 79 3.88 -4.77 -5.30
N HIS A 80 2.92 -5.17 -6.12
CA HIS A 80 1.50 -5.26 -5.75
C HIS A 80 1.18 -6.55 -4.99
N ASP A 81 2.17 -7.42 -4.78
CA ASP A 81 2.02 -8.66 -4.03
C ASP A 81 2.10 -8.38 -2.51
N LEU A 82 0.92 -8.35 -1.89
CA LEU A 82 0.73 -8.22 -0.43
C LEU A 82 1.54 -9.26 0.36
N LEU A 83 1.65 -10.50 -0.12
CA LEU A 83 2.37 -11.56 0.59
C LEU A 83 3.87 -11.27 0.57
N LEU A 84 4.39 -10.84 -0.58
CA LEU A 84 5.80 -10.46 -0.71
C LEU A 84 6.11 -9.20 0.09
N LEU A 85 5.23 -8.21 0.12
CA LEU A 85 5.37 -7.02 0.98
C LEU A 85 5.40 -7.41 2.45
N THR A 86 4.51 -8.29 2.89
CA THR A 86 4.40 -8.71 4.30
C THR A 86 5.64 -9.48 4.75
N ARG A 87 6.11 -10.43 3.93
CA ARG A 87 7.36 -11.17 4.16
C ARG A 87 8.56 -10.24 4.24
N LYS A 88 8.65 -9.29 3.30
CA LYS A 88 9.73 -8.31 3.27
C LYS A 88 9.68 -7.35 4.47
N SER A 89 8.48 -7.03 4.98
CA SER A 89 8.27 -6.16 6.15
C SER A 89 8.59 -6.81 7.50
N GLN A 90 9.15 -8.03 7.51
CA GLN A 90 9.44 -8.82 8.71
C GLN A 90 8.24 -8.92 9.67
N LEU A 91 7.03 -8.96 9.12
CA LEU A 91 5.83 -9.26 9.90
C LEU A 91 5.77 -10.78 10.04
N LYS A 92 5.57 -11.29 11.26
CA LYS A 92 5.28 -12.71 11.47
C LYS A 92 3.91 -12.98 10.84
N VAL A 93 3.90 -13.64 9.70
CA VAL A 93 2.70 -14.19 9.09
C VAL A 93 2.60 -15.64 9.53
N ASP A 94 1.47 -16.02 10.10
CA ASP A 94 1.21 -17.41 10.44
C ASP A 94 1.21 -18.26 9.17
N GLU A 95 1.85 -19.44 9.21
CA GLU A 95 2.10 -20.26 8.01
C GLU A 95 0.80 -20.73 7.32
N ASP A 96 -0.31 -20.78 8.06
CA ASP A 96 -1.63 -21.13 7.53
C ASP A 96 -2.22 -20.05 6.61
N VAL A 97 -1.86 -18.77 6.81
CA VAL A 97 -2.22 -17.67 5.90
C VAL A 97 -1.33 -17.70 4.65
N ALA A 98 -0.09 -18.16 4.78
CA ALA A 98 0.88 -18.21 3.69
C ALA A 98 0.62 -19.35 2.67
N LYS A 99 -0.17 -20.37 3.03
CA LYS A 99 -0.54 -21.50 2.14
C LYS A 99 -1.60 -21.15 1.10
N LYS A 100 -2.22 -19.97 1.17
CA LYS A 100 -3.32 -19.59 0.28
C LYS A 100 -3.02 -18.32 -0.55
N PRO A 101 -2.10 -18.36 -1.55
CA PRO A 101 -1.99 -17.31 -2.53
C PRO A 101 -2.48 -17.81 -3.90
N GLU A 102 -3.78 -18.06 -4.01
CA GLU A 102 -4.44 -18.01 -5.30
C GLU A 102 -5.58 -17.02 -5.14
N ILE A 103 -5.66 -16.03 -6.03
CA ILE A 103 -6.67 -14.95 -6.02
C ILE A 103 -6.26 -13.90 -4.96
N ILE A 104 -5.62 -12.77 -5.25
CA ILE A 104 -5.88 -11.78 -6.29
C ILE A 104 -4.56 -11.03 -6.52
N THR A 105 -3.84 -11.35 -7.59
CA THR A 105 -2.84 -10.45 -8.20
C THR A 105 -3.56 -9.75 -9.35
N CYS A 106 -3.79 -8.44 -9.21
CA CYS A 106 -4.09 -7.55 -10.33
C CYS A 106 -2.86 -6.71 -10.63
#